data_AF-A0A9E2KCC8-F1
#
_entry.id   AF-A0A9E2KCC8-F1
#
_cell.length_a   1.000
_cell.length_b   1.000
_cell.length_c   1.000
_cell.angle_alpha   90.00
_cell.angle_beta   90.00
_cell.angle_gamma   90.00
#
_symmetry.space_group_name_H-M   'P 1'
#
loop_
_entity.id
_entity.type
_entity.pdbx_description
1 polymer ?
#
loop_
_entity_poly.entity_id
_entity_poly.type
_entity_poly.pdbx_seq_one_letter_code
_entity_poly.pdbx_strand_id
1 'polypeptide(L)'
;QFDYMRFHESMNENRVILDPEISKTEIITEFTQYICENLKKEGVKVSADVFGAVILSDLDASIVGQDFKAISKYLDYICPMIYPSHYAEGTFGIDYPHCNAYEMILKTLKLGQNKINEDGEKRAVIRPWLQDFTLKNLEPYLEYGPKEIRDQIKGAYDAGVEEWLFWNAGGNYTEEGLKAE
;
A
#
# COMPACT_ATOMS: atom_id res chain seq x y z
N GLN A 1 -12.87 6.68 2.83
CA GLN A 1 -11.78 5.71 2.57
C GLN A 1 -12.38 4.33 2.45
N PHE A 2 -12.02 3.58 1.42
CA PHE A 2 -12.37 2.17 1.28
C PHE A 2 -11.23 1.30 1.84
N ASP A 3 -11.52 0.59 2.93
CA ASP A 3 -10.60 -0.36 3.56
C ASP A 3 -10.70 -1.70 2.81
N TYR A 4 -9.81 -1.89 1.83
CA TYR A 4 -9.75 -2.98 0.86
C TYR A 4 -10.91 -3.11 -0.13
N MET A 5 -10.76 -2.51 -1.32
CA MET A 5 -11.50 -2.94 -2.52
C MET A 5 -10.72 -4.05 -3.21
N ARG A 6 -11.10 -5.31 -2.97
CA ARG A 6 -10.37 -6.48 -3.51
C ARG A 6 -11.22 -7.74 -3.58
N PHE A 7 -10.71 -8.71 -4.32
CA PHE A 7 -11.08 -10.11 -4.17
C PHE A 7 -10.34 -10.74 -2.98
N HIS A 8 -10.99 -11.73 -2.35
CA HIS A 8 -10.32 -12.58 -1.39
C HIS A 8 -9.28 -13.45 -2.12
N GLU A 9 -8.07 -13.60 -1.58
CA GLU A 9 -6.95 -14.30 -2.23
C GLU A 9 -7.28 -15.77 -2.57
N SER A 10 -8.20 -16.35 -1.80
CA SER A 10 -8.66 -17.71 -2.01
C SER A 10 -9.77 -17.85 -3.05
N MET A 11 -10.30 -16.77 -3.62
CA MET A 11 -11.33 -16.81 -4.66
C MET A 11 -10.69 -17.18 -5.99
N ASN A 12 -11.08 -18.32 -6.54
CA ASN A 12 -10.71 -18.80 -7.87
C ASN A 12 -11.92 -19.43 -8.55
N GLU A 13 -11.77 -19.80 -9.82
CA GLU A 13 -12.81 -20.38 -10.67
C GLU A 13 -13.45 -21.65 -10.10
N ASN A 14 -12.78 -22.33 -9.16
CA ASN A 14 -13.33 -23.52 -8.49
C ASN A 14 -14.21 -23.19 -7.27
N ARG A 15 -14.23 -21.93 -6.82
CA ARG A 15 -14.95 -21.49 -5.60
C ARG A 15 -16.01 -20.44 -5.86
N VAL A 16 -15.84 -19.66 -6.92
CA VAL A 16 -16.77 -18.60 -7.32
C VAL A 16 -16.97 -18.64 -8.82
N ILE A 17 -18.16 -18.26 -9.28
CA ILE A 17 -18.44 -18.07 -10.70
C ILE A 17 -17.97 -16.66 -11.06
N LEU A 18 -16.90 -16.56 -11.83
CA LEU A 18 -16.42 -15.32 -12.42
C LEU A 18 -16.59 -15.41 -13.94
N ASP A 19 -16.82 -14.26 -14.58
CA ASP A 19 -16.76 -14.18 -16.03
C ASP A 19 -15.31 -14.42 -16.47
N PRO A 20 -15.02 -15.47 -17.27
CA PRO A 20 -13.66 -15.77 -17.68
C PRO A 20 -13.06 -14.70 -18.62
N GLU A 21 -13.90 -13.87 -19.24
CA GLU A 21 -13.46 -12.82 -20.18
C GLU A 21 -13.10 -11.52 -19.46
N ILE A 22 -13.46 -11.35 -18.19
CA ILE A 22 -13.20 -10.12 -17.42
C ILE A 22 -12.27 -10.44 -16.26
N SER A 23 -11.09 -9.83 -16.25
CA SER A 23 -10.14 -10.02 -15.16
C SER A 23 -10.62 -9.39 -13.85
N LYS A 24 -10.16 -9.92 -12.71
CA LYS A 24 -10.42 -9.32 -11.39
C LYS A 24 -9.94 -7.87 -11.31
N THR A 25 -8.82 -7.56 -11.96
CA THR A 25 -8.26 -6.20 -12.03
C THR A 25 -9.18 -5.26 -12.80
N GLU A 26 -9.80 -5.72 -13.90
CA GLU A 26 -10.81 -4.93 -14.62
C GLU A 26 -12.04 -4.69 -13.75
N ILE A 27 -12.57 -5.72 -13.09
CA ILE A 27 -13.75 -5.59 -12.20
C ILE A 27 -13.52 -4.55 -11.10
N ILE A 28 -12.39 -4.60 -10.40
CA ILE A 28 -12.08 -3.64 -9.34
C ILE A 28 -11.82 -2.24 -9.92
N THR A 29 -11.21 -2.14 -11.10
CA THR A 29 -10.96 -0.85 -11.76
C THR A 29 -12.27 -0.19 -12.17
N GLU A 30 -13.19 -0.92 -12.79
CA GLU A 30 -14.52 -0.43 -13.16
C GLU A 30 -15.35 -0.05 -11.94
N PHE A 31 -15.32 -0.87 -10.88
CA PHE A 31 -15.96 -0.53 -9.61
C PHE A 31 -15.39 0.76 -9.01
N THR A 32 -14.06 0.90 -9.01
CA THR A 32 -13.38 2.11 -8.51
C THR A 32 -13.79 3.34 -9.32
N GLN A 33 -13.83 3.23 -10.64
CA GLN A 33 -14.31 4.30 -11.51
C GLN A 33 -15.75 4.68 -11.15
N TYR A 34 -16.66 3.70 -11.16
CA TYR A 34 -18.07 3.91 -10.89
C TYR A 34 -18.30 4.60 -9.54
N ILE A 35 -17.68 4.11 -8.47
CA ILE A 35 -17.90 4.66 -7.14
C ILE A 35 -17.30 6.06 -6.99
N CYS A 36 -16.10 6.28 -7.57
CA CYS A 36 -15.45 7.60 -7.54
C CYS A 36 -16.22 8.65 -8.35
N GLU A 37 -16.72 8.30 -9.53
CA GLU A 37 -17.52 9.22 -10.36
C GLU A 37 -18.84 9.63 -9.68
N ASN A 38 -19.45 8.72 -8.92
CA ASN A 38 -20.67 9.04 -8.16
C ASN A 38 -20.37 9.86 -6.91
N LEU A 39 -19.33 9.52 -6.15
CA LEU A 39 -18.94 10.27 -4.95
C LEU A 39 -18.37 11.67 -5.27
N LYS A 40 -17.72 11.86 -6.42
CA LYS A 40 -17.26 13.18 -6.87
C LYS A 40 -18.40 14.19 -6.98
N LYS A 41 -19.63 13.75 -7.30
CA LYS A 41 -20.83 14.61 -7.36
C LYS A 41 -21.21 15.18 -6.01
N GLU A 42 -20.85 14.49 -4.92
CA GLU A 42 -21.07 14.91 -3.54
C GLU A 42 -19.94 15.79 -2.99
N GLY A 43 -18.90 16.08 -3.80
CA GLY A 43 -17.78 16.93 -3.42
C GLY A 43 -16.83 16.31 -2.39
N VAL A 44 -16.90 14.99 -2.16
CA VAL A 44 -16.03 14.29 -1.19
C VAL A 44 -14.75 13.76 -1.84
N LYS A 45 -13.70 13.61 -1.03
CA LYS A 45 -12.44 12.97 -1.42
C LYS A 45 -12.53 11.46 -1.25
N VAL A 46 -12.02 10.72 -2.23
CA VAL A 46 -12.04 9.24 -2.21
C VAL A 46 -10.63 8.69 -2.11
N SER A 47 -10.42 7.84 -1.12
CA SER A 47 -9.19 7.08 -0.90
C SER A 47 -9.48 5.59 -0.82
N ALA A 48 -8.51 4.76 -1.20
CA ALA A 48 -8.60 3.32 -1.07
C ALA A 48 -7.30 2.70 -0.58
N ASP A 49 -7.44 1.73 0.33
CA ASP A 49 -6.34 0.93 0.86
C ASP A 49 -6.03 -0.23 -0.07
N VAL A 50 -4.74 -0.41 -0.37
CA VAL A 50 -4.24 -1.47 -1.26
C VAL A 50 -3.05 -2.18 -0.64
N PHE A 51 -2.86 -3.46 -0.96
CA PHE A 51 -1.68 -4.17 -0.49
C PHE A 51 -0.40 -3.55 -1.06
N GLY A 52 0.61 -3.33 -0.22
CA GLY A 52 1.91 -2.85 -0.71
C GLY A 52 2.57 -3.81 -1.71
N ALA A 53 2.28 -5.11 -1.63
CA ALA A 53 2.80 -6.13 -2.55
C ALA A 53 2.41 -5.91 -4.02
N VAL A 54 1.24 -5.33 -4.30
CA VAL A 54 0.74 -5.13 -5.68
C VAL A 54 1.52 -4.07 -6.46
N ILE A 55 2.31 -3.25 -5.74
CA ILE A 55 3.28 -2.34 -6.36
C ILE A 55 4.44 -3.16 -6.98
N LEU A 56 4.85 -4.25 -6.32
CA LEU A 56 6.00 -5.08 -6.69
C LEU A 56 5.63 -6.25 -7.63
N SER A 57 4.40 -6.74 -7.55
CA SER A 57 4.00 -8.03 -8.10
C SER A 57 2.68 -7.95 -8.85
N ASP A 58 2.74 -8.12 -10.18
CA ASP A 58 1.54 -8.17 -11.02
C ASP A 58 0.73 -9.46 -10.78
N LEU A 59 1.38 -10.53 -10.29
CA LEU A 59 0.69 -11.74 -9.84
C LEU A 59 -0.20 -11.44 -8.64
N ASP A 60 0.32 -10.80 -7.61
CA ASP A 60 -0.47 -10.41 -6.42
C ASP A 60 -1.60 -9.46 -6.81
N ALA A 61 -1.31 -8.48 -7.68
CA ALA A 61 -2.30 -7.58 -8.25
C ALA A 61 -3.44 -8.35 -8.93
N SER A 62 -3.13 -9.38 -9.74
CA SER A 62 -4.13 -10.21 -10.40
C SER A 62 -4.96 -11.07 -9.43
N ILE A 63 -4.35 -11.58 -8.36
CA ILE A 63 -5.01 -12.45 -7.37
C ILE A 63 -6.07 -11.66 -6.61
N VAL A 64 -5.72 -10.47 -6.14
CA VAL A 64 -6.61 -9.60 -5.33
C VAL A 64 -7.40 -8.59 -6.18
N GLY A 65 -7.10 -8.47 -7.47
CA GLY A 65 -7.74 -7.53 -8.39
C GLY A 65 -7.28 -6.08 -8.26
N GLN A 66 -6.15 -5.80 -7.61
CA GLN A 66 -5.70 -4.43 -7.35
C GLN A 66 -4.62 -4.00 -8.34
N ASP A 67 -5.01 -3.50 -9.51
CA ASP A 67 -4.08 -2.81 -10.40
C ASP A 67 -3.78 -1.40 -9.86
N PHE A 68 -2.62 -1.26 -9.22
CA PHE A 68 -2.17 -0.02 -8.58
C PHE A 68 -2.24 1.20 -9.52
N LYS A 69 -1.82 1.03 -10.78
CA LYS A 69 -1.79 2.13 -11.76
C LYS A 69 -3.21 2.46 -12.22
N ALA A 70 -4.00 1.45 -12.59
CA ALA A 70 -5.33 1.66 -13.13
C ALA A 70 -6.29 2.32 -12.14
N ILE A 71 -6.33 1.85 -10.88
CA ILE A 71 -7.23 2.43 -9.86
C ILE A 71 -6.79 3.85 -9.44
N SER A 72 -5.49 4.16 -9.50
CA SER A 72 -4.95 5.49 -9.15
C SER A 72 -5.45 6.60 -10.08
N LYS A 73 -6.01 6.27 -11.24
CA LYS A 73 -6.61 7.23 -12.18
C LYS A 73 -7.87 7.90 -11.62
N TYR A 74 -8.58 7.20 -10.72
CA TYR A 74 -9.90 7.61 -10.27
C TYR A 74 -9.92 8.21 -8.86
N LEU A 75 -9.04 7.69 -8.00
CA LEU A 75 -8.92 8.07 -6.58
C LEU A 75 -8.27 9.44 -6.42
N ASP A 76 -8.58 10.12 -5.31
CA ASP A 76 -7.80 11.27 -4.86
C ASP A 76 -6.52 10.83 -4.14
N TYR A 77 -6.60 9.75 -3.36
CA TYR A 77 -5.48 9.16 -2.63
C TYR A 77 -5.44 7.64 -2.78
N ILE A 78 -4.25 7.10 -2.99
CA ILE A 78 -4.00 5.65 -2.99
C ILE A 78 -3.12 5.29 -1.80
N CYS A 79 -3.58 4.36 -0.97
CA CYS A 79 -3.01 4.12 0.34
C CYS A 79 -2.39 2.72 0.43
N PRO A 80 -1.18 2.51 -0.12
CA PRO A 80 -0.52 1.21 -0.03
C PRO A 80 -0.13 0.91 1.42
N MET A 81 -0.45 -0.29 1.89
CA MET A 81 -0.01 -0.78 3.20
C MET A 81 1.38 -1.37 3.08
N ILE A 82 2.37 -0.61 3.52
CA ILE A 82 3.79 -0.94 3.43
C ILE A 82 4.28 -1.22 4.85
N TYR A 83 4.10 -2.45 5.29
CA TYR A 83 4.59 -2.92 6.58
C TYR A 83 5.86 -3.72 6.34
N PRO A 84 7.06 -3.22 6.72
CA PRO A 84 8.30 -3.92 6.43
C PRO A 84 8.32 -5.37 6.91
N SER A 85 7.61 -5.70 8.00
CA SER A 85 7.42 -7.07 8.49
C SER A 85 6.62 -8.03 7.61
N HIS A 86 5.95 -7.53 6.57
CA HIS A 86 5.10 -8.32 5.67
C HIS A 86 5.74 -8.57 4.31
N TYR A 87 6.98 -8.12 4.11
CA TYR A 87 7.75 -8.39 2.90
C TYR A 87 8.67 -9.59 3.11
N ALA A 88 8.79 -10.42 2.08
CA ALA A 88 9.67 -11.58 2.11
C ALA A 88 11.15 -11.17 2.20
N GLU A 89 11.96 -11.99 2.88
CA GLU A 89 13.42 -11.84 2.91
C GLU A 89 13.98 -11.77 1.48
N GLY A 90 14.97 -10.89 1.28
CA GLY A 90 15.58 -10.64 -0.02
C GLY A 90 14.76 -9.71 -0.94
N THR A 91 13.58 -9.23 -0.51
CA THR A 91 12.86 -8.18 -1.26
C THR A 91 13.78 -6.97 -1.44
N PHE A 92 13.97 -6.53 -2.69
CA PHE A 92 14.94 -5.49 -3.06
C PHE A 92 16.40 -5.74 -2.64
N GLY A 93 16.78 -7.00 -2.44
CA GLY A 93 18.10 -7.39 -1.92
C GLY A 93 18.30 -7.05 -0.44
N ILE A 94 17.22 -6.89 0.33
CA ILE A 94 17.26 -6.61 1.77
C ILE A 94 17.01 -7.91 2.51
N ASP A 95 18.02 -8.39 3.23
CA ASP A 95 17.96 -9.68 3.93
C ASP A 95 16.79 -9.72 4.93
N TYR A 96 16.66 -8.69 5.76
CA TYR A 96 15.63 -8.59 6.80
C TYR A 96 14.80 -7.31 6.64
N PRO A 97 13.73 -7.32 5.82
CA PRO A 97 12.89 -6.15 5.57
C PRO A 97 12.39 -5.46 6.83
N HIS A 98 11.94 -6.21 7.85
CA HIS A 98 11.46 -5.65 9.11
C HIS A 98 12.52 -4.86 9.87
N CYS A 99 13.79 -5.22 9.74
CA CYS A 99 14.92 -4.51 10.34
C CYS A 99 15.44 -3.32 9.52
N ASN A 100 14.96 -3.15 8.30
CA ASN A 100 15.46 -2.17 7.34
C ASN A 100 14.31 -1.29 6.84
N ALA A 101 13.55 -0.74 7.80
CA ALA A 101 12.31 -0.01 7.54
C ALA A 101 12.50 1.17 6.57
N TYR A 102 13.55 1.98 6.77
CA TYR A 102 13.87 3.11 5.87
C TYR A 102 14.00 2.66 4.41
N GLU A 103 14.82 1.65 4.15
CA GLU A 103 15.13 1.20 2.79
C GLU A 103 13.89 0.55 2.14
N MET A 104 13.12 -0.22 2.92
CA MET A 104 11.87 -0.83 2.46
C MET A 104 10.83 0.21 2.04
N ILE A 105 10.61 1.24 2.87
CA ILE A 105 9.68 2.32 2.54
C ILE A 105 10.18 3.09 1.30
N LEU A 106 11.45 3.51 1.30
CA LEU A 106 12.04 4.29 0.22
C LEU A 106 11.91 3.58 -1.14
N LYS A 107 12.32 2.32 -1.22
CA LYS A 107 12.30 1.55 -2.47
C LYS A 107 10.88 1.25 -2.94
N THR A 108 9.98 0.88 -2.04
CA THR A 108 8.58 0.59 -2.38
C THR A 108 7.88 1.83 -2.91
N LEU A 109 8.03 2.97 -2.25
CA LEU A 109 7.38 4.22 -2.66
C LEU A 109 7.97 4.79 -3.93
N LYS A 110 9.29 4.72 -4.14
CA LYS A 110 9.91 5.11 -5.42
C LYS A 110 9.37 4.26 -6.58
N LEU A 111 9.23 2.95 -6.37
CA LEU A 111 8.62 2.07 -7.37
C LEU A 111 7.16 2.46 -7.65
N GLY A 112 6.38 2.73 -6.60
CA GLY A 112 4.99 3.18 -6.71
C GLY A 112 4.86 4.49 -7.48
N GLN A 113 5.66 5.51 -7.13
CA GLN A 113 5.74 6.80 -7.83
C GLN A 113 6.07 6.62 -9.30
N ASN A 114 7.08 5.80 -9.62
CA ASN A 114 7.46 5.52 -11.01
C ASN A 114 6.32 4.84 -11.78
N LYS A 115 5.61 3.88 -11.17
CA LYS A 115 4.52 3.13 -11.81
C LYS A 115 3.33 4.03 -12.14
N ILE A 116 3.00 5.00 -11.29
CA ILE A 116 1.84 5.89 -11.52
C ILE A 116 2.19 7.11 -12.38
N ASN A 117 3.41 7.64 -12.32
CA ASN A 117 3.80 8.85 -13.05
C ASN A 117 4.38 8.60 -14.45
N GLU A 118 4.47 7.34 -14.89
CA GLU A 118 5.11 6.95 -16.16
C GLU A 118 4.55 7.67 -17.40
N ASP A 119 3.25 7.96 -17.41
CA ASP A 119 2.56 8.61 -18.54
C ASP A 119 2.35 10.12 -18.36
N GLY A 120 2.82 10.69 -17.24
CA GLY A 120 2.72 12.13 -16.95
C GLY A 120 1.29 12.62 -16.67
N GLU A 121 0.30 11.73 -16.61
CA GLU A 121 -1.06 12.10 -16.27
C GLU A 121 -1.21 12.29 -14.76
N LYS A 122 -2.19 13.11 -14.37
CA LYS A 122 -2.53 13.26 -12.95
C LYS A 122 -3.04 11.92 -12.40
N ARG A 123 -2.47 11.48 -11.29
CA ARG A 123 -2.87 10.29 -10.53
C ARG A 123 -3.18 10.66 -9.08
N ALA A 124 -3.75 9.70 -8.36
CA ALA A 124 -3.96 9.78 -6.92
C ALA A 124 -2.64 10.08 -6.20
N VAL A 125 -2.71 10.87 -5.13
CA VAL A 125 -1.57 11.09 -4.23
C VAL A 125 -1.32 9.80 -3.45
N ILE A 126 -0.06 9.34 -3.42
CA ILE A 126 0.31 8.18 -2.61
C ILE A 126 0.36 8.60 -1.13
N ARG A 127 -0.41 7.92 -0.28
CA ARG A 127 -0.44 8.11 1.18
C ARG A 127 -0.34 6.75 1.87
N PRO A 128 0.87 6.18 2.05
CA PRO A 128 1.01 4.83 2.57
C PRO A 128 0.53 4.70 4.02
N TRP A 129 0.09 3.50 4.36
CA TRP A 129 0.07 3.03 5.74
C TRP A 129 1.44 2.43 6.09
N LEU A 130 2.02 2.91 7.17
CA LEU A 130 3.31 2.53 7.74
C LEU A 130 3.09 1.71 9.02
N GLN A 131 4.10 0.94 9.40
CA GLN A 131 4.03 -0.01 10.52
C GLN A 131 4.38 0.67 11.86
N ASP A 132 3.53 0.48 12.87
CA ASP A 132 3.81 0.86 14.27
C ASP A 132 3.52 -0.31 15.22
N PHE A 133 3.93 -1.52 14.83
CA PHE A 133 3.77 -2.73 15.64
C PHE A 133 4.97 -3.67 15.47
N THR A 134 5.17 -4.54 16.45
CA THR A 134 6.23 -5.55 16.45
C THR A 134 5.67 -6.92 16.08
N LEU A 135 6.20 -7.55 15.03
CA LEU A 135 5.88 -8.94 14.70
C LEU A 135 6.86 -9.89 15.41
N LYS A 136 6.44 -10.44 16.55
CA LYS A 136 7.32 -11.14 17.50
C LYS A 136 7.99 -12.42 17.00
N ASN A 137 7.51 -13.00 15.91
CA ASN A 137 7.97 -14.30 15.39
C ASN A 137 8.92 -14.16 14.19
N LEU A 138 9.47 -12.96 13.94
CA LEU A 138 10.47 -12.74 12.90
C LEU A 138 11.87 -12.83 13.47
N GLU A 139 12.78 -13.40 12.68
CA GLU A 139 14.21 -13.44 12.97
C GLU A 139 14.99 -12.60 11.94
N PRO A 140 15.96 -11.77 12.35
CA PRO A 140 16.30 -11.47 13.74
C PRO A 140 15.17 -10.70 14.43
N TYR A 141 14.92 -10.97 15.71
CA TYR A 141 13.94 -10.21 16.47
C TYR A 141 14.29 -8.71 16.51
N LEU A 142 13.32 -7.86 16.19
CA LEU A 142 13.41 -6.41 16.36
C LEU A 142 12.10 -5.88 16.95
N GLU A 143 12.21 -5.18 18.08
CA GLU A 143 11.12 -4.41 18.64
C GLU A 143 11.02 -3.07 17.90
N TYR A 144 9.85 -2.76 17.34
CA TYR A 144 9.58 -1.48 16.70
C TYR A 144 9.48 -0.38 17.76
N GLY A 145 10.32 0.65 17.63
CA GLY A 145 10.30 1.80 18.50
C GLY A 145 10.47 3.13 17.74
N PRO A 146 10.78 4.23 18.45
CA PRO A 146 10.84 5.56 17.87
C PRO A 146 11.78 5.68 16.65
N LYS A 147 12.87 4.92 16.65
CA LYS A 147 13.84 4.90 15.54
C LYS A 147 13.21 4.33 14.27
N GLU A 148 12.54 3.19 14.34
CA GLU A 148 11.92 2.52 13.19
C GLU A 148 10.76 3.35 12.62
N ILE A 149 10.04 4.08 13.47
CA ILE A 149 9.03 5.07 13.06
C ILE A 149 9.67 6.20 12.26
N ARG A 150 10.75 6.82 12.77
CA ARG A 150 11.47 7.89 12.05
C ARG A 150 12.09 7.39 10.76
N ASP A 151 12.64 6.19 10.74
CA ASP A 151 13.21 5.57 9.54
C ASP A 151 12.17 5.44 8.42
N GLN A 152 10.94 5.01 8.75
CA GLN A 152 9.85 4.94 7.77
C GLN A 152 9.42 6.33 7.28
N ILE A 153 9.26 7.30 8.18
CA ILE A 153 8.91 8.69 7.82
C ILE A 153 9.97 9.27 6.89
N LYS A 154 11.25 9.11 7.24
CA LYS A 154 12.38 9.55 6.42
C LYS A 154 12.39 8.86 5.06
N GLY A 155 12.13 7.55 5.02
CA GLY A 155 12.03 6.80 3.76
C GLY A 155 10.90 7.30 2.86
N ALA A 156 9.77 7.71 3.44
CA ALA A 156 8.67 8.32 2.70
C ALA A 156 9.04 9.68 2.11
N TYR A 157 9.61 10.58 2.92
CA TYR A 157 10.05 11.89 2.44
C TYR A 157 11.14 11.79 1.36
N ASP A 158 12.12 10.91 1.53
CA ASP A 158 13.18 10.70 0.54
C ASP A 158 12.69 9.99 -0.74
N ALA A 159 11.50 9.40 -0.71
CA ALA A 159 10.78 8.90 -1.89
C ALA A 159 9.93 9.98 -2.58
N GLY A 160 9.87 11.20 -2.02
CA GLY A 160 9.02 12.29 -2.51
C GLY A 160 7.55 12.15 -2.10
N VAL A 161 7.27 11.41 -1.03
CA VAL A 161 5.91 11.24 -0.47
C VAL A 161 5.80 12.01 0.83
N GLU A 162 4.89 12.98 0.87
CA GLU A 162 4.75 13.92 2.00
C GLU A 162 3.65 13.54 3.00
N GLU A 163 2.76 12.62 2.62
CA GLU A 163 1.64 12.17 3.45
C GLU A 163 1.80 10.70 3.80
N TRP A 164 1.49 10.32 5.04
CA TRP A 164 1.52 8.92 5.51
C TRP A 164 0.55 8.73 6.68
N LEU A 165 0.22 7.48 6.96
CA LEU A 165 -0.61 7.04 8.09
C LEU A 165 0.13 5.92 8.83
N PHE A 166 -0.05 5.77 10.14
CA PHE A 166 0.49 4.62 10.89
C PHE A 166 -0.62 3.66 11.29
N TRP A 167 -0.34 2.36 11.19
CA TRP A 167 -1.25 1.31 11.60
C TRP A 167 -0.69 0.49 12.75
N ASN A 168 -1.54 0.25 13.76
CA ASN A 168 -1.33 -0.70 14.85
C ASN A 168 -2.70 -1.24 15.29
N ALA A 169 -2.91 -2.55 15.23
CA ALA A 169 -4.17 -3.20 15.61
C ALA A 169 -4.59 -2.96 17.07
N GLY A 170 -3.64 -2.71 17.96
CA GLY A 170 -3.90 -2.37 19.36
C GLY A 170 -4.25 -0.91 19.60
N GLY A 171 -4.18 -0.05 18.57
CA GLY A 171 -4.43 1.40 18.69
C GLY A 171 -3.40 2.15 19.54
N ASN A 172 -2.27 1.52 19.88
CA ASN A 172 -1.18 2.13 20.62
C ASN A 172 -0.14 2.65 19.62
N TYR A 173 0.17 3.94 19.67
CA TYR A 173 1.09 4.57 18.73
C TYR A 173 2.34 5.10 19.42
N THR A 174 3.49 4.92 18.80
CA THR A 174 4.80 5.31 19.32
C THR A 174 5.04 6.80 19.09
N GLU A 175 4.41 7.65 19.91
CA GLU A 175 4.41 9.12 19.75
C GLU A 175 5.81 9.75 19.69
N GLU A 176 6.78 9.17 20.40
CA GLU A 176 8.17 9.64 20.42
C GLU A 176 8.84 9.59 19.05
N GLY A 177 8.40 8.68 18.18
CA GLY A 177 8.85 8.58 16.79
C GLY A 177 8.31 9.70 15.89
N LEU A 178 7.24 10.40 16.30
CA LEU A 178 6.58 11.44 15.50
C LEU A 178 7.14 12.85 15.78
N LYS A 179 7.93 13.01 16.85
CA LYS A 179 8.50 14.30 17.24
C LYS A 179 9.70 14.62 16.35
N ALA A 180 9.76 15.85 15.84
CA ALA A 180 10.96 16.37 15.19
C ALA A 180 12.10 16.44 16.22
N GLU A 181 13.31 16.07 15.80
CA GLU A 181 14.54 16.26 16.58
C GLU A 181 15.05 17.71 16.49
#